data_AF-A0AA37IX03-F1
#
_entry.id   AF-A0AA37IX03-F1
#
_cell.length_a   1.000
_cell.length_b   1.000
_cell.length_c   1.000
_cell.angle_alpha   90.00
_cell.angle_beta   90.00
_cell.angle_gamma   90.00
#
_symmetry.space_group_name_H-M   'P 1'
#
loop_
_entity.id
_entity.type
_entity.pdbx_description
1 polymer ?
#
loop_
_entity_poly.entity_id
_entity_poly.type
_entity_poly.pdbx_seq_one_letter_code
_entity_poly.pdbx_strand_id
1 'polypeptide(L)'
;MPRKYSHIQEHEKEILELRSQGMTLREIGEKLGFTHKEMRGFVSRYNRKQRKLAAGIPPKPKGRPRKGEVREPSIAEYKYEIERLKMENELLRDFLRSTGRK
;
A
#
# COMPACT_ATOMS: atom_id res chain seq x y z
N MET A 1 21.84 -7.49 11.94
CA MET A 1 21.75 -7.61 10.47
C MET A 1 20.63 -6.71 9.96
N PRO A 2 20.85 -5.87 8.94
CA PRO A 2 19.78 -5.09 8.32
C PRO A 2 18.68 -6.02 7.80
N ARG A 3 17.42 -5.61 7.93
CA ARG A 3 16.30 -6.42 7.41
C ARG A 3 16.36 -6.37 5.88
N LYS A 4 16.18 -7.52 5.22
CA LYS A 4 16.14 -7.63 3.73
C LYS A 4 15.21 -6.61 3.07
N TYR A 5 14.11 -6.28 3.74
CA TYR A 5 13.16 -5.26 3.32
C TYR A 5 13.75 -3.84 3.27
N SER A 6 14.65 -3.44 4.16
CA SER A 6 15.21 -2.08 4.16
C SER A 6 16.04 -1.85 2.89
N HIS A 7 16.79 -2.87 2.47
CA HIS A 7 17.57 -2.82 1.23
C HIS A 7 16.68 -2.72 -0.01
N ILE A 8 15.54 -3.40 -0.09
CA ILE A 8 14.66 -3.27 -1.25
C ILE A 8 14.05 -1.87 -1.40
N GLN A 9 13.93 -1.10 -0.32
CA GLN A 9 13.47 0.29 -0.38
C GLN A 9 14.56 1.24 -0.87
N GLU A 10 15.83 0.93 -0.62
CA GLU A 10 16.96 1.71 -1.13
C GLU A 10 17.01 1.65 -2.67
N HIS A 11 16.62 0.51 -3.27
CA HIS A 11 16.48 0.34 -4.71
C HIS A 11 15.13 0.83 -5.30
N GLU A 12 14.33 1.63 -4.57
CA GLU A 12 12.99 2.05 -5.03
C GLU A 12 13.01 2.69 -6.43
N LYS A 13 13.97 3.60 -6.70
CA LYS A 13 14.09 4.27 -8.00
C LYS A 13 14.46 3.31 -9.12
N GLU A 14 15.49 2.50 -8.88
CA GLU A 14 16.00 1.52 -9.84
C GLU A 14 14.92 0.48 -10.21
N ILE A 15 14.16 0.00 -9.22
CA ILE A 15 13.05 -0.93 -9.45
C ILE A 15 11.98 -0.30 -10.35
N LEU A 16 11.66 0.98 -10.16
CA LEU A 16 10.65 1.68 -10.97
C LEU A 16 11.12 1.91 -12.40
N GLU A 17 12.41 2.24 -12.60
CA GLU A 17 13.02 2.39 -13.94
C GLU A 17 13.03 1.07 -14.70
N LEU A 18 13.46 -0.03 -14.07
CA LEU A 18 13.43 -1.35 -14.71
C LEU A 18 12.00 -1.79 -15.04
N ARG A 19 11.03 -1.37 -14.21
CA ARG A 19 9.62 -1.64 -14.46
C ARG A 19 9.06 -0.84 -15.63
N SER A 20 9.47 0.42 -15.81
CA SER A 20 9.07 1.24 -16.96
C SER A 20 9.71 0.76 -18.26
N GLN A 21 10.89 0.15 -18.19
CA GLN A 21 11.53 -0.57 -19.30
C GLN A 21 10.85 -1.90 -19.66
N GLY A 22 9.83 -2.32 -18.92
CA GLY A 22 9.04 -3.52 -19.22
C GLY A 22 9.52 -4.81 -18.53
N MET A 23 10.54 -4.76 -17.67
CA MET A 23 11.04 -5.96 -16.98
C MET A 23 10.02 -6.54 -16.00
N THR A 24 10.00 -7.86 -15.89
CA THR A 24 9.17 -8.58 -14.93
C THR A 24 9.72 -8.44 -13.51
N LEU A 25 8.88 -8.61 -12.49
CA LEU A 25 9.34 -8.56 -11.08
C LEU A 25 10.33 -9.66 -10.75
N ARG A 26 10.31 -10.76 -11.50
CA ARG A 26 11.24 -11.86 -11.33
C ARG A 26 12.61 -11.49 -11.88
N GLU A 27 12.69 -10.96 -13.10
CA GLU A 27 13.93 -10.47 -13.72
C GLU A 27 14.57 -9.36 -12.89
N ILE A 28 13.78 -8.41 -12.41
CA ILE A 28 14.27 -7.33 -11.54
C ILE A 28 14.84 -7.91 -10.23
N GLY A 29 14.15 -8.89 -9.65
CA GLY A 29 14.63 -9.59 -8.47
C GLY A 29 15.95 -10.31 -8.72
N GLU A 30 16.06 -11.06 -9.82
CA GLU A 30 17.28 -11.77 -10.21
C GLU A 30 18.45 -10.80 -10.43
N LYS A 31 18.21 -9.64 -11.06
CA LYS A 31 19.23 -8.60 -11.30
C LYS A 31 19.71 -7.92 -10.01
N LEU A 32 18.80 -7.68 -9.07
CA LEU A 32 19.09 -6.95 -7.82
C LEU A 32 19.36 -7.86 -6.61
N GLY A 33 19.33 -9.18 -6.80
CA GLY A 33 19.52 -10.15 -5.71
C GLY A 33 18.33 -10.29 -4.75
N PHE A 34 17.12 -9.91 -5.19
CA PHE A 34 15.89 -10.08 -4.41
C PHE A 34 15.05 -11.25 -4.91
N THR A 35 14.36 -11.90 -4.00
CA THR A 35 13.38 -12.92 -4.36
C THR A 35 12.15 -12.28 -5.01
N HIS A 36 11.50 -13.01 -5.91
CA HIS A 36 10.23 -12.57 -6.51
C HIS A 36 9.16 -12.24 -5.44
N LYS A 37 9.15 -12.95 -4.30
CA LYS A 37 8.24 -12.68 -3.18
C LYS A 37 8.50 -11.32 -2.55
N GLU A 38 9.77 -10.94 -2.40
CA GLU A 38 10.16 -9.62 -1.88
C GLU A 38 9.76 -8.51 -2.85
N MET A 39 9.99 -8.71 -4.15
CA MET A 39 9.57 -7.78 -5.22
C MET A 39 8.05 -7.59 -5.28
N ARG A 40 7.27 -8.68 -5.21
CA ARG A 40 5.80 -8.62 -5.12
C ARG A 40 5.34 -7.84 -3.88
N GLY A 41 6.00 -8.08 -2.75
CA GLY A 41 5.76 -7.34 -1.51
C GLY A 41 6.05 -5.85 -1.67
N PHE A 42 7.16 -5.49 -2.32
CA PHE A 42 7.52 -4.10 -2.60
C PHE A 42 6.45 -3.39 -3.42
N VAL A 43 6.03 -3.98 -4.55
CA VAL A 43 5.00 -3.38 -5.42
C VAL A 43 3.69 -3.19 -4.67
N SER A 44 3.26 -4.17 -3.87
CA SER A 44 2.02 -4.05 -3.08
C SER A 44 2.04 -2.85 -2.14
N ARG A 45 3.19 -2.60 -1.49
CA ARG A 45 3.35 -1.47 -0.55
C ARG A 45 3.49 -0.15 -1.28
N TYR A 46 4.23 -0.13 -2.38
CA TYR A 46 4.37 1.04 -3.24
C TYR A 46 3.00 1.49 -3.74
N ASN A 47 2.20 0.58 -4.31
CA ASN A 47 0.85 0.87 -4.79
C ASN A 47 -0.07 1.35 -3.66
N ARG A 48 0.02 0.76 -2.46
CA ARG A 48 -0.74 1.22 -1.29
C ARG A 48 -0.35 2.65 -0.89
N LYS A 49 0.94 3.00 -0.94
CA LYS A 49 1.44 4.36 -0.68
C LYS A 49 0.91 5.34 -1.74
N GLN A 50 0.97 4.98 -3.03
CA GLN A 50 0.48 5.82 -4.12
C GLN A 50 -1.04 6.06 -4.04
N ARG A 51 -1.84 5.04 -3.73
CA ARG A 51 -3.30 5.21 -3.54
C ARG A 51 -3.63 6.19 -2.41
N LYS A 52 -2.90 6.14 -1.30
CA LYS A 52 -3.09 7.09 -0.19
C LYS A 52 -2.72 8.50 -0.57
N LEU A 53 -1.60 8.68 -1.27
CA LEU A 53 -1.18 9.98 -1.79
C LEU A 53 -2.21 10.56 -2.77
N ALA A 54 -2.72 9.74 -3.69
CA ALA A 54 -3.78 10.13 -4.63
C ALA A 54 -5.09 10.53 -3.93
N ALA A 55 -5.42 9.87 -2.82
CA ALA A 55 -6.56 10.24 -1.96
C ALA A 55 -6.30 11.48 -1.08
N GLY A 56 -5.16 12.16 -1.22
CA GLY A 56 -4.79 13.31 -0.40
C GLY A 56 -4.45 12.97 1.06
N ILE A 57 -4.21 11.70 1.37
CA ILE A 57 -3.83 11.25 2.70
C ILE A 57 -2.30 11.29 2.83
N PRO A 58 -1.74 12.18 3.67
CA PRO A 58 -0.30 12.23 3.86
C PRO A 58 0.20 10.97 4.58
N PRO A 59 1.43 10.49 4.27
CA PRO A 59 2.05 9.40 5.01
C PRO A 59 2.17 9.75 6.50
N LYS A 60 1.92 8.78 7.37
CA LYS A 60 2.17 8.96 8.81
C LYS A 60 3.68 9.14 9.05
N PRO A 61 4.08 10.00 9.99
CA PRO A 61 5.48 10.14 10.37
C PRO A 61 6.05 8.79 10.82
N LYS A 62 7.33 8.56 10.54
CA LYS A 62 8.01 7.34 10.99
C LYS A 62 8.13 7.34 12.52
N GLY A 63 7.86 6.19 13.14
CA GLY A 63 8.00 5.99 14.58
C GLY A 63 6.67 6.06 15.34
N ARG A 64 6.78 6.04 16.67
CA ARG A 64 5.62 6.18 17.56
C ARG A 64 5.18 7.65 17.57
N PRO A 65 3.87 7.94 17.58
CA PRO A 65 3.37 9.29 17.88
C PRO A 65 3.97 9.81 19.18
N ARG A 66 4.23 11.12 19.28
CA ARG A 66 4.70 11.71 20.54
C ARG A 66 3.59 11.61 21.60
N LYS A 67 3.99 11.56 22.88
CA LYS A 67 3.02 11.52 23.99
C LYS A 67 2.18 12.80 23.97
N GLY A 68 0.85 12.66 23.94
CA GLY A 68 -0.09 13.79 23.88
C GLY A 68 -0.38 14.33 22.48
N GLU A 69 0.25 13.77 21.44
CA GLU A 69 -0.01 14.14 20.05
C GLU A 69 -1.28 13.45 19.55
N VAL A 70 -2.44 14.00 19.93
CA VAL A 70 -3.72 13.63 19.30
C VAL A 70 -3.79 14.36 17.97
N ARG A 71 -3.35 13.70 16.91
CA ARG A 71 -3.57 14.20 15.56
C ARG A 71 -5.04 14.02 15.21
N GLU A 72 -5.78 15.11 15.08
CA GLU A 72 -7.09 15.05 14.46
C GLU A 72 -6.96 14.61 12.99
N PRO A 73 -7.77 13.64 12.54
CA PRO A 73 -7.74 13.21 11.16
C PRO A 73 -8.08 14.38 10.22
N SER A 74 -7.40 14.45 9.07
CA SER A 74 -7.71 15.45 8.05
C SER A 74 -9.11 15.20 7.46
N ILE A 75 -9.78 16.24 6.97
CA ILE A 75 -11.03 16.12 6.18
C ILE A 75 -10.86 15.10 5.03
N ALA A 76 -9.68 15.05 4.40
CA ALA A 76 -9.39 14.07 3.35
C ALA A 76 -9.34 12.63 3.89
N GLU A 77 -8.80 12.42 5.10
CA GLU A 77 -8.78 11.11 5.76
C GLU A 77 -10.20 10.66 6.11
N TYR A 78 -11.05 11.57 6.59
CA TYR A 78 -12.46 11.27 6.82
C TYR A 78 -13.21 10.90 5.54
N LYS A 79 -13.04 11.67 4.45
CA LYS A 79 -13.69 11.37 3.17
C LYS A 79 -13.32 10.00 2.64
N TYR A 80 -12.03 9.67 2.64
CA TYR A 80 -11.54 8.37 2.21
C TYR A 80 -12.09 7.23 3.09
N GLU A 81 -12.12 7.41 4.42
CA GLU A 81 -12.67 6.38 5.31
C GLU A 81 -14.18 6.19 5.09
N ILE A 82 -14.93 7.27 4.88
CA ILE A 82 -16.36 7.20 4.53
C ILE A 82 -16.57 6.43 3.22
N GLU A 83 -15.80 6.73 2.17
CA GLU A 83 -15.89 6.01 0.89
C GLU A 83 -15.57 4.53 1.04
N ARG A 84 -14.48 4.20 1.75
CA ARG A 84 -14.09 2.84 2.06
C ARG A 84 -15.19 2.08 2.82
N LEU A 85 -15.77 2.70 3.85
CA LEU A 85 -16.84 2.12 4.66
C LEU A 85 -18.14 1.95 3.87
N LYS A 86 -18.43 2.85 2.91
CA LYS A 86 -19.57 2.70 2.00
C LYS A 86 -19.40 1.48 1.09
N MET A 87 -18.23 1.34 0.47
CA MET A 87 -17.92 0.17 -0.36
C MET A 87 -17.99 -1.14 0.43
N GLU A 88 -17.49 -1.14 1.68
CA GLU A 88 -17.54 -2.32 2.55
C GLU A 88 -18.98 -2.67 2.93
N ASN A 89 -19.82 -1.68 3.27
CA ASN A 89 -21.24 -1.90 3.52
C ASN A 89 -21.99 -2.43 2.29
N GLU A 90 -21.68 -1.93 1.11
CA GLU A 90 -22.28 -2.41 -0.14
C GLU A 90 -21.94 -3.88 -0.38
N LEU A 91 -20.65 -4.26 -0.26
CA LEU A 91 -20.20 -5.63 -0.36
C LEU A 91 -20.92 -6.56 0.64
N LEU A 92 -21.08 -6.12 1.89
CA LEU A 92 -21.78 -6.88 2.93
C LEU A 92 -23.27 -7.04 2.61
N ARG A 93 -23.92 -5.98 2.09
CA ARG A 93 -25.33 -6.04 1.66
C ARG A 93 -25.50 -7.02 0.50
N ASP A 94 -24.59 -7.01 -0.47
CA ASP A 94 -24.62 -7.94 -1.60
C ASP A 94 -24.38 -9.39 -1.15
N PHE A 95 -23.45 -9.60 -0.22
CA PHE A 95 -23.24 -10.90 0.40
C PHE A 95 -24.50 -11.41 1.11
N LEU A 96 -25.18 -10.58 1.91
CA LEU A 96 -26.45 -10.96 2.55
C LEU A 96 -27.57 -11.21 1.54
N ARG A 97 -27.64 -10.45 0.44
CA ARG A 97 -28.62 -10.67 -0.64
C ARG A 97 -28.40 -11.97 -1.39
N SER A 98 -27.14 -12.35 -1.61
CA SER A 98 -26.78 -13.59 -2.33
C SER A 98 -26.93 -14.83 -1.45
N THR A 99 -26.63 -14.74 -0.16
CA THR A 99 -26.78 -15.84 0.81
C THR A 99 -28.21 -15.97 1.36
N GLY A 100 -29.00 -14.90 1.31
CA GLY A 100 -30.38 -14.83 1.81
C GLY A 100 -31.47 -15.19 0.79
N ARG A 101 -31.11 -15.64 -0.43
CA ARG A 101 -32.08 -16.17 -1.40
C ARG A 101 -32.26 -17.68 -1.20
N LYS A 102 -33.36 -18.04 -0.53
CA LYS A 102 -34.13 -19.26 -0.82
C LYS A 102 -35.25 -18.90 -1.78
#